data_AF-A0A961T7P5-F1
#
_entry.id   AF-A0A961T7P5-F1
#
_cell.length_a   1.000
_cell.length_b   1.000
_cell.length_c   1.000
_cell.angle_alpha   90.00
_cell.angle_beta   90.00
_cell.angle_gamma   90.00
#
_symmetry.space_group_name_H-M   'P 1'
#
loop_
_entity.id
_entity.type
_entity.pdbx_description
1 polymer ?
#
loop_
_entity_poly.entity_id
_entity_poly.type
_entity_poly.pdbx_seq_one_letter_code
_entity_poly.pdbx_strand_id
1 'polypeptide(L)'
;MTPVATLILSLAPVGTALILVLLPQLLPPGFMTSQVRLQTGSTRKVPQIGGIAITMTIVIGALMASAAGAVTSAGLPVLIAAIACVWLLGMVDDLTHPGALPKLVVQLAVTGAVAWLLYRLSVPLPVLPLVVTGLVWFMNMVNFMDGMDMMGPVGLGIPLAFAGAILTMHAPDSSAGMMALLAA
;
A
#
# COMPACT_ATOMS: atom_id res chain seq x y z
N MET A 1 -14.17 -11.04 -14.65
CA MET A 1 -13.85 -9.59 -14.48
C MET A 1 -14.73 -8.79 -15.42
N THR A 2 -15.29 -7.69 -14.94
CA THR A 2 -16.05 -6.77 -15.81
C THR A 2 -15.08 -5.96 -16.69
N PRO A 3 -15.49 -5.50 -17.88
CA PRO A 3 -14.64 -4.65 -18.74
C PRO A 3 -14.18 -3.37 -18.02
N VAL A 4 -15.00 -2.85 -17.09
CA VAL A 4 -14.65 -1.70 -16.26
C VAL A 4 -13.53 -2.03 -15.28
N ALA A 5 -13.54 -3.21 -14.64
CA ALA A 5 -12.47 -3.65 -13.77
C ALA A 5 -11.13 -3.78 -14.52
N THR A 6 -11.15 -4.36 -15.72
CA THR A 6 -9.96 -4.48 -16.57
C THR A 6 -9.42 -3.10 -16.98
N LEU A 7 -10.29 -2.15 -17.29
CA LEU A 7 -9.91 -0.78 -17.62
C LEU A 7 -9.24 -0.06 -16.44
N ILE A 8 -9.79 -0.20 -15.23
CA ILE A 8 -9.21 0.45 -14.04
C ILE A 8 -7.81 -0.12 -13.76
N LEU A 9 -7.65 -1.44 -13.85
CA LEU A 9 -6.34 -2.09 -13.65
C LEU A 9 -5.32 -1.68 -14.71
N SER A 10 -5.72 -1.56 -15.99
CA SER A 10 -4.79 -1.14 -17.04
C SER A 10 -4.39 0.34 -16.93
N LEU A 11 -5.24 1.18 -16.35
CA LEU A 11 -4.94 2.59 -16.10
C LEU A 11 -4.10 2.83 -14.85
N ALA A 12 -4.07 1.91 -13.88
CA ALA A 12 -3.34 2.10 -12.63
C ALA A 12 -1.83 2.37 -12.84
N PRO A 13 -1.07 1.61 -13.66
CA PRO A 13 0.33 1.91 -13.94
C PRO A 13 0.52 3.29 -14.60
N VAL A 14 -0.39 3.67 -15.50
CA VAL A 14 -0.37 4.98 -16.16
C VAL A 14 -0.61 6.10 -15.16
N GLY A 15 -1.55 5.91 -14.23
CA GLY A 15 -1.81 6.82 -13.12
C GLY A 15 -0.59 7.01 -12.23
N THR A 16 0.06 5.92 -11.81
CA THR A 16 1.29 5.98 -11.01
C THR A 16 2.40 6.72 -11.74
N ALA A 17 2.64 6.40 -13.02
CA ALA A 17 3.64 7.08 -13.84
C ALA A 17 3.35 8.58 -13.98
N LEU A 18 2.08 8.94 -14.22
CA LEU A 18 1.65 10.33 -14.32
C LEU A 18 1.88 11.08 -13.01
N ILE A 19 1.49 10.50 -11.87
CA ILE A 19 1.71 11.11 -10.55
C ILE A 19 3.21 11.27 -10.27
N LEU A 20 4.05 10.29 -10.62
CA LEU A 20 5.51 10.40 -10.47
C LEU A 20 6.13 11.51 -11.33
N VAL A 21 5.58 11.77 -12.51
CA VAL A 21 6.04 12.87 -13.38
C VAL A 21 5.58 14.24 -12.86
N LEU A 22 4.37 14.31 -12.30
CA LEU A 22 3.77 15.55 -11.82
C LEU A 22 4.26 15.96 -10.42
N LEU A 23 4.46 15.02 -9.50
CA LEU A 23 4.86 15.30 -8.11
C LEU A 23 6.11 16.21 -8.01
N PRO A 24 7.22 15.95 -8.73
CA PRO A 24 8.39 16.84 -8.69
C PRO A 24 8.14 18.25 -9.21
N GLN A 25 7.10 18.46 -10.02
CA GLN A 25 6.73 19.78 -10.57
C GLN A 25 5.85 20.57 -9.59
N LEU A 26 5.09 19.86 -8.75
CA LEU A 26 4.13 20.44 -7.81
C LEU A 26 4.71 20.62 -6.40
N LEU A 27 5.71 19.81 -6.03
CA LEU A 27 6.30 19.80 -4.70
C LEU A 27 7.57 20.67 -4.61
N PRO A 28 7.90 21.19 -3.42
CA PRO A 28 9.10 21.98 -3.23
C PRO A 28 10.39 21.24 -3.66
N PRO A 29 11.38 21.93 -4.23
CA PRO A 29 12.67 21.33 -4.56
C PRO A 29 13.31 20.67 -3.33
N GLY A 30 13.71 19.41 -3.46
CA GLY A 30 14.31 18.64 -2.35
C GLY A 30 13.31 17.96 -1.41
N PHE A 31 12.01 18.03 -1.69
CA PHE A 31 11.00 17.29 -0.93
C PHE A 31 11.27 15.78 -0.97
N MET A 32 11.37 15.17 0.22
CA MET A 32 11.62 13.73 0.41
C MET A 32 12.78 13.20 -0.44
N THR A 33 13.89 13.93 -0.52
CA THR A 33 15.12 13.39 -1.13
C THR A 33 15.91 12.61 -0.10
N SER A 34 16.49 11.47 -0.50
CA SER A 34 17.29 10.64 0.39
C SER A 34 18.42 11.41 1.08
N GLN A 35 18.56 11.22 2.38
CA GLN A 35 19.63 11.83 3.20
C GLN A 35 20.96 11.08 3.06
N VAL A 36 20.90 9.77 2.74
CA VAL A 36 22.05 8.86 2.76
C VAL A 36 22.61 8.60 1.37
N ARG A 37 23.95 8.69 1.26
CA ARG A 37 24.74 8.21 0.12
C ARG A 37 24.61 6.68 0.03
N LEU A 38 23.90 6.17 -0.98
CA LEU A 38 24.14 4.80 -1.43
C LEU A 38 25.51 4.73 -2.12
N GLN A 39 26.16 3.60 -1.96
CA GLN A 39 27.58 3.27 -2.20
C GLN A 39 28.03 3.32 -3.68
N THR A 40 27.52 4.27 -4.46
CA THR A 40 27.84 4.48 -5.87
C THR A 40 28.43 5.89 -6.05
N GLY A 41 29.41 6.05 -6.95
CA GLY A 41 30.15 7.30 -7.16
C GLY A 41 29.35 8.50 -7.69
N SER A 42 28.01 8.43 -7.69
CA SER A 42 27.10 9.50 -8.12
C SER A 42 26.72 10.39 -6.94
N THR A 43 26.77 11.71 -7.13
CA THR A 43 26.42 12.72 -6.12
C THR A 43 24.93 13.07 -6.10
N ARG A 44 24.11 12.43 -6.94
CA ARG A 44 22.69 12.78 -7.11
C ARG A 44 21.84 12.15 -6.01
N LYS A 45 21.15 12.98 -5.22
CA LYS A 45 20.12 12.52 -4.27
C LYS A 45 18.92 11.94 -5.03
N VAL A 46 18.39 10.83 -4.54
CA VAL A 46 17.25 10.14 -5.16
C VAL A 46 15.95 10.59 -4.49
N PRO A 47 14.91 11.00 -5.24
CA PRO A 47 13.60 11.32 -4.67
C PRO A 47 12.89 10.06 -4.13
N GLN A 48 12.35 10.13 -2.92
CA GLN A 48 11.58 9.08 -2.24
C GLN A 48 10.07 9.34 -2.34
N ILE A 49 9.59 9.66 -3.54
CA ILE A 49 8.17 9.99 -3.81
C ILE A 49 7.36 8.78 -4.33
N GLY A 50 8.01 7.63 -4.50
CA GLY A 50 7.39 6.40 -5.01
C GLY A 50 6.16 5.97 -4.22
N GLY A 51 6.29 5.93 -2.89
CA GLY A 51 5.20 5.54 -1.99
C GLY A 51 3.98 6.46 -2.07
N ILE A 52 4.17 7.75 -2.37
CA ILE A 52 3.07 8.71 -2.57
C ILE A 52 2.27 8.35 -3.81
N ALA A 53 2.96 8.17 -4.94
CA ALA A 53 2.32 7.87 -6.21
C ALA A 53 1.55 6.54 -6.15
N ILE A 54 2.17 5.49 -5.61
CA ILE A 54 1.55 4.17 -5.48
C ILE A 54 0.31 4.24 -4.58
N THR A 55 0.42 4.87 -3.41
CA THR A 55 -0.71 4.96 -2.47
C THR A 55 -1.88 5.75 -3.06
N MET A 56 -1.60 6.87 -3.72
CA MET A 56 -2.64 7.66 -4.40
C MET A 56 -3.33 6.85 -5.49
N THR A 57 -2.57 6.15 -6.34
CA THR A 57 -3.15 5.28 -7.38
C THR A 57 -4.02 4.18 -6.79
N ILE A 58 -3.57 3.50 -5.72
CA ILE A 58 -4.35 2.44 -5.06
C ILE A 58 -5.66 3.00 -4.52
N VAL A 59 -5.63 4.13 -3.82
CA VAL A 59 -6.83 4.75 -3.24
C VAL A 59 -7.80 5.20 -4.34
N ILE A 60 -7.31 5.91 -5.36
CA ILE A 60 -8.13 6.37 -6.49
C ILE A 60 -8.71 5.17 -7.25
N GLY A 61 -7.89 4.17 -7.56
CA GLY A 61 -8.31 2.96 -8.26
C GLY A 61 -9.36 2.17 -7.48
N ALA A 62 -9.19 2.05 -6.16
CA ALA A 62 -10.18 1.40 -5.29
C ALA A 62 -11.51 2.17 -5.24
N LEU A 63 -11.47 3.51 -5.17
CA LEU A 63 -12.66 4.36 -5.22
C LEU A 63 -13.37 4.27 -6.58
N MET A 64 -12.62 4.30 -7.69
CA MET A 64 -13.17 4.11 -9.03
C MET A 64 -13.79 2.73 -9.19
N ALA A 65 -13.12 1.68 -8.70
CA ALA A 65 -13.63 0.31 -8.75
C ALA A 65 -14.91 0.16 -7.91
N SER A 66 -14.98 0.86 -6.77
CA SER A 66 -16.19 0.87 -5.95
C SER A 66 -17.35 1.63 -6.61
N ALA A 67 -17.09 2.81 -7.16
CA ALA A 67 -18.08 3.58 -7.90
C ALA A 67 -18.63 2.83 -9.13
N ALA A 68 -17.78 2.00 -9.75
CA ALA A 68 -18.15 1.12 -10.86
C ALA A 68 -18.86 -0.18 -10.44
N GLY A 69 -19.04 -0.42 -9.13
CA GLY A 69 -19.60 -1.67 -8.60
C GLY A 69 -18.69 -2.90 -8.76
N ALA A 70 -17.44 -2.72 -9.16
CA ALA A 70 -16.45 -3.80 -9.26
C ALA A 70 -15.85 -4.19 -7.89
N VAL A 71 -15.91 -3.28 -6.91
CA VAL A 71 -15.54 -3.53 -5.52
C VAL A 71 -16.71 -3.13 -4.62
N THR A 72 -17.34 -4.12 -3.99
CA THR A 72 -18.49 -3.94 -3.10
C THR A 72 -18.13 -4.48 -1.73
N SER A 73 -17.42 -3.66 -0.94
CA SER A 73 -17.08 -3.99 0.44
C SER A 73 -17.54 -2.89 1.37
N ALA A 74 -18.42 -3.22 2.32
CA ALA A 74 -18.76 -2.34 3.43
C ALA A 74 -17.51 -1.93 4.26
N GLY A 75 -16.42 -2.71 4.14
CA GLY A 75 -15.14 -2.43 4.77
C GLY A 75 -14.21 -1.48 4.01
N LEU A 76 -14.55 -1.09 2.78
CA LEU A 76 -13.67 -0.25 1.96
C LEU A 76 -13.29 1.09 2.62
N PRO A 77 -14.21 1.83 3.27
CA PRO A 77 -13.84 3.08 3.95
C PRO A 77 -12.83 2.87 5.09
N VAL A 78 -12.98 1.77 5.84
CA VAL A 78 -12.06 1.41 6.93
C VAL A 78 -10.68 1.05 6.36
N LEU A 79 -10.62 0.31 5.24
CA LEU A 79 -9.37 0.00 4.56
C LEU A 79 -8.66 1.26 4.04
N ILE A 80 -9.39 2.17 3.39
CA ILE A 80 -8.83 3.42 2.89
C ILE A 80 -8.29 4.27 4.05
N ALA A 81 -9.04 4.37 5.15
CA ALA A 81 -8.58 5.07 6.34
C ALA A 81 -7.31 4.44 6.95
N ALA A 82 -7.26 3.10 7.02
CA ALA A 82 -6.09 2.39 7.51
C ALA A 82 -4.85 2.60 6.63
N ILE A 83 -5.01 2.52 5.30
CA ILE A 83 -3.97 2.79 4.32
C ILE A 83 -3.46 4.22 4.49
N ALA A 84 -4.36 5.20 4.58
CA ALA A 84 -4.00 6.60 4.78
C ALA A 84 -3.22 6.81 6.09
N CYS A 85 -3.64 6.19 7.20
CA CYS A 85 -2.94 6.29 8.49
C CYS A 85 -1.52 5.72 8.42
N VAL A 86 -1.33 4.53 7.84
CA VAL A 86 -0.01 3.90 7.72
C VAL A 86 0.88 4.68 6.73
N TRP A 87 0.31 5.17 5.64
CA TRP A 87 1.03 6.01 4.69
C TRP A 87 1.49 7.33 5.31
N LEU A 88 0.61 8.02 6.05
CA LEU A 88 0.98 9.23 6.79
C LEU A 88 2.06 8.95 7.84
N LEU A 89 1.98 7.82 8.53
CA LEU A 89 3.02 7.39 9.47
C LEU A 89 4.37 7.21 8.76
N GLY A 90 4.40 6.56 7.60
CA GLY A 90 5.61 6.41 6.79
C GLY A 90 6.14 7.76 6.30
N MET A 91 5.25 8.65 5.86
CA MET A 91 5.63 10.00 5.45
C MET A 91 6.23 10.82 6.60
N VAL A 92 5.64 10.73 7.80
CA VAL A 92 6.18 11.35 9.02
C VAL A 92 7.52 10.72 9.41
N ASP A 93 7.66 9.41 9.19
CA ASP A 93 8.89 8.68 9.48
C ASP A 93 10.07 9.20 8.66
N ASP A 94 9.89 9.30 7.35
CA ASP A 94 10.89 9.81 6.41
C ASP A 94 11.32 11.26 6.73
N LEU A 95 10.40 12.06 7.28
CA LEU A 95 10.64 13.47 7.60
C LEU A 95 11.26 13.68 8.98
N THR A 96 10.85 12.91 9.99
CA THR A 96 11.13 13.22 11.41
C THR A 96 11.92 12.13 12.15
N HIS A 97 12.13 10.96 11.55
CA HIS A 97 12.83 9.82 12.16
C HIS A 97 12.34 9.49 13.59
N PRO A 98 11.03 9.32 13.81
CA PRO A 98 10.49 8.91 15.10
C PRO A 98 11.11 7.58 15.53
N GLY A 99 11.31 7.41 16.84
CA GLY A 99 11.75 6.14 17.40
C GLY A 99 10.81 4.98 17.04
N ALA A 100 11.26 3.74 17.27
CA ALA A 100 10.49 2.54 16.91
C ALA A 100 9.14 2.43 17.65
N LEU A 101 9.05 2.92 18.89
CA LEU A 101 7.87 2.78 19.74
C LEU A 101 6.63 3.49 19.17
N PRO A 102 6.67 4.79 18.80
CA PRO A 102 5.56 5.45 18.11
C PRO A 102 5.05 4.70 16.88
N LYS A 103 5.96 4.17 16.06
CA LYS A 103 5.60 3.40 14.85
C LYS A 103 4.82 2.15 15.22
N LEU A 104 5.35 1.38 16.17
CA LEU A 104 4.74 0.13 16.62
C LEU A 104 3.34 0.37 17.19
N VAL A 105 3.16 1.41 18.01
CA VAL A 105 1.85 1.75 18.60
C VAL A 105 0.82 2.06 17.52
N VAL A 106 1.18 2.87 16.52
CA VAL A 106 0.26 3.22 15.43
C VAL A 106 -0.04 2.01 14.55
N GLN A 107 0.98 1.21 14.20
CA GLN A 107 0.79 -0.02 13.42
C GLN A 107 -0.12 -1.02 14.14
N LEU A 108 0.08 -1.24 15.45
CA LEU A 108 -0.79 -2.11 16.28
C LEU A 108 -2.23 -1.56 16.35
N ALA A 109 -2.39 -0.25 16.56
CA ALA A 109 -3.71 0.37 16.63
C ALA A 109 -4.47 0.24 15.29
N VAL A 110 -3.81 0.52 14.16
CA VAL A 110 -4.42 0.43 12.83
C VAL A 110 -4.74 -1.01 12.47
N THR A 111 -3.79 -1.93 12.61
CA THR A 111 -3.99 -3.35 12.28
C THR A 111 -5.02 -4.00 13.21
N GLY A 112 -5.02 -3.66 14.50
CA GLY A 112 -6.04 -4.07 15.46
C GLY A 112 -7.44 -3.55 15.09
N ALA A 113 -7.56 -2.28 14.70
CA ALA A 113 -8.82 -1.71 14.25
C ALA A 113 -9.33 -2.36 12.96
N VAL A 114 -8.46 -2.59 11.98
CA VAL A 114 -8.79 -3.30 10.73
C VAL A 114 -9.25 -4.73 11.05
N ALA A 115 -8.50 -5.46 11.87
CA ALA A 115 -8.84 -6.81 12.28
C ALA A 115 -10.19 -6.85 13.02
N TRP A 116 -10.44 -5.91 13.92
CA TRP A 116 -11.68 -5.83 14.68
C TRP A 116 -12.88 -5.39 13.86
N LEU A 117 -12.73 -4.39 12.98
CA LEU A 117 -13.85 -3.79 12.25
C LEU A 117 -14.23 -4.57 11.00
N LEU A 118 -13.24 -5.15 10.30
CA LEU A 118 -13.47 -5.85 9.03
C LEU A 118 -13.65 -7.35 9.19
N TYR A 119 -13.00 -7.96 10.17
CA TYR A 119 -13.03 -9.41 10.37
C TYR A 119 -13.90 -9.83 11.55
N ARG A 120 -14.88 -9.00 11.94
CA ARG A 120 -15.85 -9.30 13.01
C ARG A 120 -16.36 -10.73 12.86
N LEU A 121 -16.22 -11.53 13.94
CA LEU A 121 -16.72 -12.90 14.11
C LEU A 121 -16.19 -13.97 13.13
N SER A 122 -15.44 -13.62 12.09
CA SER A 122 -14.87 -14.58 11.12
C SER A 122 -13.49 -15.11 11.52
N VAL A 123 -12.70 -14.31 12.24
CA VAL A 123 -11.41 -14.73 12.80
C VAL A 123 -11.62 -15.11 14.27
N PRO A 124 -11.27 -16.34 14.69
CA PRO A 124 -11.38 -16.73 16.09
C PRO A 124 -10.57 -15.79 16.99
N LEU A 125 -11.14 -15.36 18.12
CA LEU A 125 -10.47 -14.51 19.12
C LEU A 125 -9.04 -14.97 19.47
N PRO A 126 -8.75 -16.29 19.63
CA PRO A 126 -7.39 -16.76 19.89
C PRO A 126 -6.38 -16.49 18.75
N VAL A 127 -6.86 -16.31 17.53
CA VAL A 127 -6.03 -16.10 16.32
C VAL A 127 -5.84 -14.62 16.02
N LEU A 128 -6.69 -13.74 16.57
CA LEU A 128 -6.63 -12.30 16.34
C LEU A 128 -5.26 -11.67 16.66
N PRO A 129 -4.58 -12.01 17.78
CA PRO A 129 -3.24 -11.49 18.05
C PRO A 129 -2.20 -11.90 17.01
N LEU A 130 -2.33 -13.10 16.44
CA LEU A 130 -1.43 -13.59 15.39
C LEU A 130 -1.63 -12.81 14.09
N VAL A 131 -2.87 -12.51 13.71
CA VAL A 131 -3.18 -11.69 12.52
C VAL A 131 -2.62 -10.28 12.69
N VAL A 132 -2.89 -9.64 13.84
CA VAL A 132 -2.39 -8.29 14.13
C VAL A 132 -0.87 -8.26 14.12
N THR A 133 -0.22 -9.17 14.85
CA THR A 133 1.25 -9.25 14.92
C THR A 133 1.85 -9.57 13.54
N GLY A 134 1.22 -10.44 12.76
CA GLY A 134 1.64 -10.78 11.41
C GLY A 134 1.59 -9.57 10.46
N LEU A 135 0.52 -8.77 10.52
CA LEU A 135 0.40 -7.54 9.72
C LEU A 135 1.47 -6.51 10.12
N VAL A 136 1.69 -6.31 11.41
CA VAL A 136 2.75 -5.40 11.91
C VAL A 136 4.14 -5.89 11.48
N TRP A 137 4.40 -7.20 11.62
CA TRP A 137 5.65 -7.80 11.17
C TRP A 137 5.86 -7.59 9.67
N PHE A 138 4.82 -7.79 8.87
CA PHE A 138 4.87 -7.61 7.42
C PHE A 138 5.15 -6.16 7.02
N MET A 139 4.51 -5.18 7.67
CA MET A 139 4.81 -3.75 7.43
C MET A 139 6.29 -3.44 7.68
N ASN A 140 6.85 -3.95 8.78
CA ASN A 140 8.27 -3.72 9.10
C ASN A 140 9.21 -4.48 8.16
N MET A 141 8.84 -5.68 7.72
CA MET A 141 9.60 -6.45 6.72
C MET A 141 9.68 -5.69 5.39
N VAL A 142 8.56 -5.16 4.90
CA VAL A 142 8.52 -4.43 3.61
C VAL A 142 9.29 -3.11 3.71
N ASN A 143 9.16 -2.38 4.83
CA ASN A 143 9.96 -1.18 5.08
C ASN A 143 11.47 -1.51 5.10
N PHE A 144 11.86 -2.63 5.70
CA PHE A 144 13.25 -3.11 5.71
C PHE A 144 13.76 -3.47 4.31
N MET A 145 12.90 -4.00 3.44
CA MET A 145 13.24 -4.39 2.06
C MET A 145 13.44 -3.21 1.12
N ASP A 146 12.87 -2.04 1.42
CA ASP A 146 12.94 -0.85 0.55
C ASP A 146 14.37 -0.25 0.44
N GLY A 147 15.30 -0.69 1.30
CA GLY A 147 16.71 -0.32 1.23
C GLY A 147 17.51 -0.99 0.10
N MET A 148 16.89 -1.91 -0.66
CA MET A 148 17.52 -2.60 -1.78
C MET A 148 16.71 -2.37 -3.06
N ASP A 149 17.40 -2.02 -4.15
CA ASP A 149 16.76 -1.72 -5.43
C ASP A 149 15.81 -2.84 -5.86
N MET A 150 14.57 -2.48 -6.18
CA MET A 150 13.51 -3.37 -6.66
C MET A 150 13.04 -4.46 -5.67
N MET A 151 13.54 -4.53 -4.44
CA MET A 151 13.12 -5.58 -3.51
C MET A 151 11.67 -5.44 -3.03
N GLY A 152 11.20 -4.23 -2.77
CA GLY A 152 9.78 -4.01 -2.47
C GLY A 152 8.86 -4.47 -3.62
N PRO A 153 9.03 -3.92 -4.84
CA PRO A 153 8.24 -4.33 -6.01
C PRO A 153 8.32 -5.82 -6.34
N VAL A 154 9.51 -6.42 -6.33
CA VAL A 154 9.70 -7.85 -6.67
C VAL A 154 9.20 -8.76 -5.55
N GLY A 155 9.52 -8.42 -4.31
CA GLY A 155 9.21 -9.26 -3.14
C GLY A 155 7.77 -9.15 -2.65
N LEU A 156 7.06 -8.08 -3.00
CA LEU A 156 5.67 -7.87 -2.61
C LEU A 156 4.71 -7.76 -3.80
N GLY A 157 5.04 -6.92 -4.79
CA GLY A 157 4.18 -6.65 -5.94
C GLY A 157 3.91 -7.90 -6.78
N ILE A 158 4.94 -8.68 -7.10
CA ILE A 158 4.76 -9.93 -7.87
C ILE A 158 3.90 -10.96 -7.12
N PRO A 159 4.16 -11.26 -5.83
CA PRO A 159 3.25 -12.12 -5.05
C PRO A 159 1.82 -11.59 -4.95
N LEU A 160 1.63 -10.28 -4.78
CA LEU A 160 0.29 -9.65 -4.78
C LEU A 160 -0.42 -9.79 -6.12
N ALA A 161 0.28 -9.59 -7.23
CA ALA A 161 -0.26 -9.77 -8.57
C ALA A 161 -0.74 -11.22 -8.75
N PHE A 162 0.09 -12.19 -8.34
CA PHE A 162 -0.23 -13.60 -8.47
C PHE A 162 -1.41 -14.01 -7.58
N ALA A 163 -1.41 -13.58 -6.31
CA ALA A 163 -2.52 -13.81 -5.38
C ALA A 163 -3.82 -13.16 -5.91
N GLY A 164 -3.74 -11.93 -6.40
CA GLY A 164 -4.88 -11.22 -6.97
C GLY A 164 -5.43 -11.90 -8.23
N ALA A 165 -4.56 -12.38 -9.12
CA ALA A 165 -4.96 -13.13 -10.30
C ALA A 165 -5.67 -14.44 -9.92
N ILE A 166 -5.09 -15.24 -9.00
CA ILE A 166 -5.69 -16.48 -8.52
C ILE A 166 -7.06 -16.22 -7.90
N LEU A 167 -7.15 -15.23 -7.00
CA LEU A 167 -8.41 -14.87 -6.33
C LEU A 167 -9.46 -14.41 -7.34
N THR A 168 -9.07 -13.67 -8.36
CA THR A 168 -10.01 -13.22 -9.39
C THR A 168 -10.49 -14.38 -10.29
N MET A 169 -9.65 -15.40 -10.50
CA MET A 169 -10.03 -16.60 -11.27
C MET A 169 -10.93 -17.55 -10.47
N HIS A 170 -10.68 -17.72 -9.17
CA HIS A 170 -11.35 -18.73 -8.34
C HIS A 170 -12.46 -18.17 -7.44
N ALA A 171 -12.44 -16.87 -7.17
CA ALA A 171 -13.45 -16.13 -6.42
C ALA A 171 -13.76 -14.81 -7.15
N PRO A 172 -14.32 -14.87 -8.38
CA PRO A 172 -14.53 -13.70 -9.23
C PRO A 172 -15.48 -12.65 -8.62
N ASP A 173 -16.34 -13.06 -7.69
CA ASP A 173 -17.25 -12.17 -6.95
C ASP A 173 -16.57 -11.53 -5.73
N SER A 174 -15.36 -11.96 -5.38
CA SER A 174 -14.60 -11.38 -4.27
C SER A 174 -13.93 -10.08 -4.70
N SER A 175 -14.15 -9.02 -3.91
CA SER A 175 -13.42 -7.76 -4.08
C SER A 175 -11.91 -7.91 -3.79
N ALA A 176 -11.50 -8.99 -3.12
CA ALA A 176 -10.13 -9.23 -2.69
C ALA A 176 -9.16 -9.41 -3.87
N GLY A 177 -9.56 -10.14 -4.92
CA GLY A 177 -8.71 -10.35 -6.10
C GLY A 177 -8.42 -9.05 -6.85
N MET A 178 -9.46 -8.25 -7.09
CA MET A 178 -9.34 -6.92 -7.70
C MET A 178 -8.46 -5.97 -6.87
N MET A 179 -8.66 -5.93 -5.55
CA MET A 179 -7.87 -5.07 -4.66
C MET A 179 -6.40 -5.47 -4.60
N ALA A 180 -6.11 -6.78 -4.61
CA ALA A 180 -4.74 -7.28 -4.67
C ALA A 180 -4.05 -6.95 -6.00
N LEU A 181 -4.79 -7.04 -7.13
CA LEU A 181 -4.27 -6.63 -8.43
C LEU A 181 -4.04 -5.11 -8.55
N LEU A 182 -4.87 -4.28 -7.89
CA LEU A 182 -4.66 -2.83 -7.84
C LEU A 182 -3.44 -2.43 -7.02
N ALA A 183 -3.09 -3.25 -6.01
CA ALA A 183 -1.98 -3.00 -5.09
C ALA A 183 -0.64 -3.59 -5.54
N ALA A 184 -0.64 -4.36 -6.63
CA ALA A 184 0.52 -5.02 -7.20
C ALA A 184 1.27 -4.14 -8.21
#